data_AF-A0AAJ5WN21-F1
#
_entry.id   AF-A0AAJ5WN21-F1
#
_cell.length_a   1.000
_cell.length_b   1.000
_cell.length_c   1.000
_cell.angle_alpha   90.00
_cell.angle_beta   90.00
_cell.angle_gamma   90.00
#
_symmetry.space_group_name_H-M   'P 1'
#
loop_
_entity.id
_entity.type
_entity.pdbx_description
1 polymer ?
#
loop_
_entity_poly.entity_id
_entity_poly.type
_entity_poly.pdbx_seq_one_letter_code
_entity_poly.pdbx_strand_id
1 'polypeptide(L)'
;MLTVGGLRAGGGDEWNSDFRSFLKNEWQHVASVTGQPFGFKVLEKPYFNYDTEFSCRAVVAVKSILIGQADSIRRALDFYSRIQEGFYVNGDDPKEPSFYSSICEGLGIDFKIFANKFNSDEIRIATEQDFARARNLGVWHCE
;
A
#
# COMPACT_ATOMS: atom_id res chain seq x y z
N MET A 1 0.96 -6.48 16.45
CA MET A 1 0.17 -5.32 15.97
C MET A 1 0.76 -4.88 14.63
N LEU A 2 -0.06 -4.72 13.58
CA LEU A 2 0.37 -4.18 12.28
C LEU A 2 0.07 -2.67 12.28
N THR A 3 1.06 -1.82 12.02
CA THR A 3 0.92 -0.35 11.96
C THR A 3 1.50 0.13 10.64
N VAL A 4 0.79 1.00 9.92
CA VAL A 4 1.28 1.59 8.66
C VAL A 4 2.06 2.88 8.92
N GLY A 5 3.10 3.14 8.12
CA GLY A 5 4.05 4.24 8.36
C GLY A 5 3.90 5.47 7.45
N GLY A 6 3.30 5.33 6.27
CA GLY A 6 3.05 6.44 5.35
C GLY A 6 4.31 7.04 4.72
N LEU A 7 5.09 6.23 3.99
CA LEU A 7 6.40 6.61 3.42
C LEU A 7 6.36 7.90 2.56
N ARG A 8 5.34 8.03 1.72
CA ARG A 8 5.05 9.18 0.85
C ARG A 8 3.55 9.47 0.89
N ALA A 9 3.02 9.70 2.08
CA ALA A 9 1.59 9.95 2.26
C ALA A 9 1.24 11.35 1.72
N GLY A 10 0.28 11.42 0.79
CA GLY A 10 -0.02 12.62 0.01
C GLY A 10 0.84 12.79 -1.25
N GLY A 11 1.71 11.83 -1.55
CA GLY A 11 2.72 11.93 -2.60
C GLY A 11 4.06 12.43 -2.07
N GLY A 12 4.82 13.12 -2.92
CA GLY A 12 6.09 13.72 -2.53
C GLY A 12 6.88 14.13 -3.76
N ASP A 13 7.76 13.24 -4.20
CA ASP A 13 8.65 13.48 -5.33
C ASP A 13 7.87 13.64 -6.64
N GLU A 14 8.32 14.59 -7.47
CA GLU A 14 7.78 14.74 -8.82
C GLU A 14 8.07 13.49 -9.65
N TRP A 15 7.08 13.07 -10.44
CA TRP A 15 7.21 11.92 -11.34
C TRP A 15 8.03 12.24 -12.61
N ASN A 16 9.30 12.56 -12.43
CA ASN A 16 10.22 12.92 -13.49
C ASN A 16 11.14 11.75 -13.91
N SER A 17 12.07 11.99 -14.85
CA SER A 17 13.02 10.97 -15.32
C SER A 17 13.95 10.47 -14.21
N ASP A 18 14.35 11.37 -13.32
CA ASP A 18 15.38 11.11 -12.33
C ASP A 18 14.82 10.23 -11.21
N PHE A 19 13.62 10.57 -10.71
CA PHE A 19 12.92 9.77 -9.70
C PHE A 19 12.58 8.36 -10.22
N ARG A 20 12.14 8.25 -11.48
CA ARG A 20 11.89 6.94 -12.11
C ARG A 20 13.17 6.11 -12.27
N SER A 21 14.29 6.75 -12.61
CA SER A 21 15.59 6.07 -12.72
C SER A 21 16.09 5.60 -11.36
N PHE A 22 15.92 6.43 -10.32
CA PHE A 22 16.20 6.07 -8.94
C PHE A 22 15.38 4.84 -8.51
N LEU A 23 14.05 4.87 -8.66
CA LEU A 23 13.18 3.74 -8.32
C LEU A 23 13.56 2.46 -9.07
N LYS A 24 13.88 2.58 -10.37
CA LYS A 24 14.32 1.44 -11.17
C LYS A 24 15.57 0.79 -10.59
N ASN A 25 16.57 1.59 -10.22
CA ASN A 25 17.82 1.10 -9.65
C ASN A 25 17.57 0.41 -8.29
N GLU A 26 16.78 1.03 -7.42
CA GLU A 26 16.41 0.45 -6.12
C GLU A 26 15.69 -0.90 -6.29
N TRP A 27 14.72 -0.97 -7.21
CA TRP A 27 13.96 -2.20 -7.46
C TRP A 27 14.83 -3.30 -8.06
N GLN A 28 15.74 -2.96 -8.98
CA GLN A 28 16.72 -3.91 -9.52
C GLN A 28 17.68 -4.41 -8.44
N HIS A 29 18.11 -3.54 -7.54
CA HIS A 29 18.95 -3.93 -6.41
C HIS A 29 18.23 -4.90 -5.49
N VAL A 30 17.00 -4.58 -5.06
CA VAL A 30 16.18 -5.47 -4.23
C VAL A 30 15.95 -6.81 -4.92
N ALA A 31 15.61 -6.83 -6.21
CA ALA A 31 15.43 -8.06 -6.98
C ALA A 31 16.71 -8.91 -6.99
N SER A 32 17.89 -8.29 -7.18
CA SER A 32 19.18 -8.99 -7.22
C SER A 32 19.57 -9.63 -5.89
N VAL A 33 19.22 -8.99 -4.77
CA VAL A 33 19.58 -9.45 -3.42
C VAL A 33 18.58 -10.48 -2.89
N THR A 34 17.28 -10.29 -3.18
CA THR A 34 16.20 -11.07 -2.56
C THR A 34 15.56 -12.12 -3.48
N GLY A 35 15.77 -12.01 -4.79
CA GLY A 35 15.06 -12.82 -5.79
C GLY A 35 13.59 -12.47 -5.97
N GLN A 36 13.08 -11.42 -5.30
CA GLN A 36 11.69 -10.98 -5.45
C GLN A 36 11.45 -10.42 -6.85
N PRO A 37 10.28 -10.70 -7.47
CA PRO A 37 9.95 -10.20 -8.79
C PRO A 37 9.62 -8.71 -8.75
N PHE A 38 10.04 -7.99 -9.79
CA PHE A 38 9.64 -6.60 -10.04
C PHE A 38 9.28 -6.43 -11.51
N GLY A 39 8.16 -5.75 -11.75
CA GLY A 39 7.74 -5.21 -13.03
C GLY A 39 8.02 -3.71 -13.10
N PHE A 40 8.28 -3.20 -14.30
CA PHE A 40 8.64 -1.80 -14.50
C PHE A 40 7.55 -0.97 -15.20
N LYS A 41 6.36 -1.56 -15.43
CA LYS A 41 5.24 -0.94 -16.15
C LYS A 41 4.81 0.41 -15.56
N VAL A 42 4.77 0.53 -14.23
CA VAL A 42 4.39 1.80 -13.59
C VAL A 42 5.39 2.92 -13.90
N LEU A 43 6.68 2.61 -14.07
CA LEU A 43 7.72 3.57 -14.43
C LEU A 43 7.56 4.09 -15.87
N GLU A 44 6.87 3.36 -16.74
CA GLU A 44 6.61 3.78 -18.12
C GLU A 44 5.50 4.84 -18.20
N LYS A 45 4.71 5.03 -17.13
CA LYS A 45 3.65 6.03 -17.10
C LYS A 45 4.23 7.44 -17.26
N PRO A 46 3.65 8.29 -18.14
CA PRO A 46 4.09 9.67 -18.31
C PRO A 46 3.80 10.53 -17.06
N TYR A 47 2.81 10.12 -16.26
CA TYR A 47 2.45 10.73 -15.00
C TYR A 47 1.99 9.66 -14.01
N PHE A 48 2.45 9.76 -12.77
CA PHE A 48 1.98 8.94 -11.66
C PHE A 48 2.21 9.70 -10.35
N ASN A 49 1.16 9.96 -9.59
CA ASN A 49 1.34 10.53 -8.25
C ASN A 49 1.65 9.36 -7.28
N TYR A 50 2.89 9.25 -6.82
CA TYR A 50 3.35 8.17 -5.93
C TYR A 50 2.88 8.40 -4.48
N ASP A 51 1.57 8.33 -4.28
CA ASP A 51 0.94 8.52 -2.97
C ASP A 51 0.70 7.17 -2.29
N THR A 52 1.47 6.92 -1.23
CA THR A 52 1.40 5.66 -0.47
C THR A 52 0.27 5.64 0.56
N GLU A 53 -0.45 6.75 0.76
CA GLU A 53 -1.56 6.83 1.71
C GLU A 53 -2.67 5.84 1.36
N PHE A 54 -3.00 5.70 0.06
CA PHE A 54 -4.08 4.82 -0.39
C PHE A 54 -3.81 3.35 -0.04
N SER A 55 -2.59 2.86 -0.29
CA SER A 55 -2.20 1.49 0.12
C SER A 55 -2.25 1.32 1.64
N CYS A 56 -1.81 2.33 2.40
CA CYS A 56 -1.87 2.30 3.86
C CYS A 56 -3.32 2.25 4.36
N ARG A 57 -4.19 3.08 3.80
CA ARG A 57 -5.62 3.17 4.10
C ARG A 57 -6.35 1.87 3.78
N ALA A 58 -6.02 1.22 2.67
CA ALA A 58 -6.57 -0.10 2.34
C ALA A 58 -6.25 -1.14 3.41
N VAL A 59 -5.02 -1.18 3.92
CA VAL A 59 -4.61 -2.09 5.00
C VAL A 59 -5.36 -1.78 6.30
N VAL A 60 -5.53 -0.50 6.64
CA VAL A 60 -6.31 -0.08 7.82
C VAL A 60 -7.79 -0.45 7.67
N ALA A 61 -8.38 -0.28 6.49
CA ALA A 61 -9.76 -0.69 6.20
C ALA A 61 -9.94 -2.21 6.40
N VAL A 62 -9.05 -3.03 5.85
CA VAL A 62 -9.10 -4.48 6.00
C VAL A 62 -8.91 -4.90 7.46
N LYS A 63 -7.94 -4.31 8.17
CA LYS A 63 -7.78 -4.54 9.62
C LYS A 63 -9.07 -4.24 10.39
N SER A 64 -9.76 -3.14 10.07
CA SER A 64 -11.03 -2.75 10.69
C SER A 64 -12.14 -3.77 10.40
N ILE A 65 -12.27 -4.22 9.15
CA ILE A 65 -13.28 -5.21 8.74
C ILE A 65 -13.05 -6.58 9.40
N LEU A 66 -11.79 -6.98 9.54
CA LEU A 66 -11.41 -8.29 10.08
C LEU A 66 -11.37 -8.34 11.61
N ILE A 67 -11.62 -7.23 12.31
CA ILE A 67 -11.54 -7.19 13.76
C ILE A 67 -12.48 -8.23 14.40
N GLY A 68 -11.97 -8.97 15.38
CA GLY A 68 -12.72 -10.04 16.05
C GLY A 68 -12.92 -11.33 15.23
N GLN A 69 -12.47 -11.39 13.97
CA GLN A 69 -12.49 -12.60 13.17
C GLN A 69 -11.25 -13.48 13.45
N ALA A 70 -11.42 -14.80 13.27
CA ALA A 70 -10.29 -15.74 13.28
C ALA A 70 -9.27 -15.38 12.19
N ASP A 71 -7.98 -15.59 12.49
CA ASP A 71 -6.85 -15.34 11.60
C ASP A 71 -6.75 -13.92 11.03
N SER A 72 -7.40 -12.93 11.67
CA SER A 72 -7.47 -11.54 11.21
C SER A 72 -6.09 -10.93 10.90
N ILE A 73 -5.08 -11.18 11.74
CA ILE A 73 -3.71 -10.70 11.51
C ILE A 73 -3.10 -11.36 10.27
N ARG A 74 -3.23 -12.67 10.11
CA ARG A 74 -2.68 -13.40 8.96
C ARG A 74 -3.34 -12.94 7.65
N ARG A 75 -4.66 -12.77 7.64
CA ARG A 75 -5.41 -12.28 6.48
C ARG A 75 -5.06 -10.82 6.14
N ALA A 76 -4.84 -9.97 7.15
CA ALA A 76 -4.37 -8.60 6.92
C ALA A 76 -2.95 -8.56 6.33
N LEU A 77 -2.07 -9.48 6.74
CA LEU A 77 -0.73 -9.62 6.15
C LEU A 77 -0.79 -10.17 4.72
N ASP A 78 -1.66 -11.15 4.44
CA ASP A 78 -1.87 -11.65 3.06
C ASP A 78 -2.41 -10.52 2.15
N PHE A 79 -3.39 -9.74 2.64
CA PHE A 79 -3.85 -8.54 1.93
C PHE A 79 -2.71 -7.56 1.64
N TYR A 80 -1.88 -7.25 2.65
CA TYR A 80 -0.71 -6.37 2.49
C TYR A 80 0.27 -6.89 1.43
N SER A 81 0.61 -8.18 1.46
CA SER A 81 1.51 -8.79 0.46
C SER A 81 0.93 -8.75 -0.95
N ARG A 82 -0.38 -8.94 -1.12
CA ARG A 82 -1.05 -8.86 -2.43
C ARG A 82 -1.09 -7.44 -2.99
N ILE A 83 -1.17 -6.42 -2.14
CA ILE A 83 -0.97 -5.02 -2.59
C ILE A 83 0.43 -4.85 -3.16
N GLN A 84 1.46 -5.37 -2.46
CA GLN A 84 2.83 -5.28 -2.93
C GLN A 84 3.01 -5.98 -4.28
N GLU A 85 2.45 -7.16 -4.46
CA GLU A 85 2.49 -7.87 -5.74
C GLU A 85 1.79 -7.07 -6.86
N GLY A 86 0.55 -6.59 -6.63
CA GLY A 86 -0.19 -5.80 -7.60
C GLY A 86 0.56 -4.52 -8.04
N PHE A 87 1.20 -3.84 -7.10
CA PHE A 87 1.96 -2.64 -7.40
C PHE A 87 3.33 -2.96 -8.04
N TYR A 88 4.18 -3.72 -7.34
CA TYR A 88 5.58 -3.92 -7.75
C TYR A 88 5.74 -4.88 -8.91
N VAL A 89 4.84 -5.85 -9.12
CA VAL A 89 4.93 -6.82 -10.23
C VAL A 89 4.04 -6.40 -11.39
N ASN A 90 2.79 -6.05 -11.11
CA ASN A 90 1.81 -5.78 -12.17
C ASN A 90 1.81 -4.31 -12.62
N GLY A 91 2.28 -3.39 -11.78
CA GLY A 91 2.26 -1.95 -12.06
C GLY A 91 0.87 -1.32 -11.94
N ASP A 92 -0.04 -1.99 -11.23
CA ASP A 92 -1.41 -1.51 -11.01
C ASP A 92 -1.41 -0.35 -10.00
N ASP A 93 -2.43 0.52 -10.07
CA ASP A 93 -2.50 1.74 -9.26
C ASP A 93 -3.31 1.52 -7.96
N PRO A 94 -2.70 1.57 -6.76
CA PRO A 94 -3.41 1.36 -5.50
C PRO A 94 -4.40 2.47 -5.14
N LYS A 95 -4.45 3.57 -5.89
CA LYS A 95 -5.46 4.62 -5.69
C LYS A 95 -6.84 4.19 -6.15
N GLU A 96 -6.88 3.35 -7.18
CA GLU A 96 -8.12 2.92 -7.81
C GLU A 96 -8.79 1.85 -6.94
N PRO A 97 -10.06 2.02 -6.51
CA PRO A 97 -10.73 0.99 -5.71
C PRO A 97 -10.78 -0.39 -6.39
N SER A 98 -10.84 -0.43 -7.72
CA SER A 98 -10.84 -1.66 -8.52
C SER A 98 -9.57 -2.50 -8.34
N PHE A 99 -8.44 -1.88 -8.00
CA PHE A 99 -7.18 -2.55 -7.65
C PHE A 99 -7.39 -3.65 -6.58
N TYR A 100 -8.29 -3.38 -5.62
CA TYR A 100 -8.48 -4.25 -4.46
C TYR A 100 -9.53 -5.34 -4.67
N SER A 101 -10.30 -5.32 -5.76
CA SER A 101 -11.47 -6.21 -5.90
C SER A 101 -11.10 -7.69 -5.87
N SER A 102 -10.10 -8.11 -6.64
CA SER A 102 -9.64 -9.50 -6.68
C SER A 102 -8.93 -9.92 -5.39
N ILE A 103 -8.25 -8.98 -4.73
CA ILE A 103 -7.60 -9.20 -3.44
C ILE A 103 -8.67 -9.46 -2.36
N CYS A 104 -9.73 -8.65 -2.33
CA CYS A 104 -10.85 -8.82 -1.42
C CYS A 104 -11.55 -10.16 -1.64
N GLU A 105 -11.84 -10.51 -2.89
CA GLU A 105 -12.46 -11.79 -3.26
C GLU A 105 -11.63 -12.98 -2.77
N GLY A 106 -10.32 -12.98 -3.03
CA GLY A 106 -9.40 -14.06 -2.61
C GLY A 106 -9.30 -14.24 -1.09
N LEU A 107 -9.67 -13.22 -0.30
CA LEU A 107 -9.67 -13.26 1.16
C LEU A 107 -11.07 -13.39 1.78
N GLY A 108 -12.11 -13.55 0.98
CA GLY A 108 -13.49 -13.61 1.45
C GLY A 108 -13.95 -12.30 2.12
N ILE A 109 -13.49 -11.16 1.62
CA ILE A 109 -13.91 -9.82 2.06
C ILE A 109 -14.91 -9.29 1.04
N ASP A 110 -16.11 -8.88 1.49
CA ASP A 110 -17.07 -8.22 0.61
C ASP A 110 -16.50 -6.90 0.09
N PHE A 111 -16.35 -6.79 -1.23
CA PHE A 111 -15.74 -5.63 -1.86
C PHE A 111 -16.52 -4.34 -1.63
N LYS A 112 -17.86 -4.38 -1.51
CA LYS A 112 -18.66 -3.18 -1.22
C LYS A 112 -18.41 -2.71 0.21
N ILE A 113 -18.32 -3.63 1.16
CA ILE A 113 -17.94 -3.30 2.55
C ILE A 113 -16.54 -2.68 2.58
N PHE A 114 -15.58 -3.27 1.87
CA PHE A 114 -14.24 -2.73 1.74
C PHE A 114 -14.25 -1.32 1.14
N ALA A 115 -14.89 -1.13 -0.01
CA ALA A 115 -14.94 0.16 -0.71
C ALA A 115 -15.59 1.25 0.15
N ASN A 116 -16.64 0.91 0.92
CA ASN A 116 -17.27 1.85 1.85
C ASN A 116 -16.32 2.25 2.99
N LYS A 117 -15.59 1.30 3.57
CA LYS A 117 -14.60 1.58 4.62
C LYS A 117 -13.39 2.35 4.07
N PHE A 118 -12.86 1.96 2.92
CA PHE A 118 -11.72 2.61 2.26
C PHE A 118 -11.97 4.11 2.00
N ASN A 119 -13.21 4.47 1.64
CA ASN A 119 -13.62 5.84 1.36
C ASN A 119 -14.12 6.61 2.58
N SER A 120 -14.18 6.02 3.77
CA SER A 120 -14.72 6.70 4.96
C SER A 120 -13.68 7.58 5.67
N ASP A 121 -14.15 8.68 6.26
CA ASP A 121 -13.33 9.55 7.10
C ASP A 121 -12.79 8.82 8.33
N GLU A 122 -13.55 7.87 8.87
CA GLU A 122 -13.13 7.01 9.97
C GLU A 122 -11.80 6.31 9.66
N ILE A 123 -11.68 5.69 8.48
CA ILE A 123 -10.46 4.98 8.09
C ILE A 123 -9.35 5.95 7.70
N ARG A 124 -9.66 7.11 7.10
CA ARG A 124 -8.66 8.17 6.86
C ARG A 124 -8.02 8.62 8.19
N ILE A 125 -8.84 8.96 9.18
CA ILE A 125 -8.38 9.36 10.52
C ILE A 125 -7.59 8.23 11.19
N ALA A 126 -8.06 6.98 11.13
CA ALA A 126 -7.35 5.85 11.70
C ALA A 126 -5.98 5.61 11.02
N THR A 127 -5.87 5.90 9.72
CA THR A 127 -4.62 5.80 8.96
C THR A 127 -3.64 6.89 9.39
N GLU A 128 -4.10 8.13 9.55
CA GLU A 128 -3.29 9.23 10.10
C GLU A 128 -2.81 8.96 11.53
N GLN A 129 -3.66 8.32 12.35
CA GLN A 129 -3.29 7.88 13.70
C GLN A 129 -2.21 6.78 13.68
N ASP A 130 -2.29 5.82 12.75
CA ASP A 130 -1.22 4.83 12.55
C ASP A 130 0.08 5.53 12.15
N PHE A 131 0.05 6.53 11.26
CA PHE A 131 1.23 7.33 10.91
C PHE A 131 1.78 8.10 12.11
N ALA A 132 0.93 8.73 12.91
CA ALA A 132 1.33 9.44 14.13
C ALA A 132 1.94 8.50 15.17
N ARG A 133 1.40 7.28 15.31
CA ARG A 133 1.96 6.26 16.19
C ARG A 133 3.31 5.77 15.68
N ALA A 134 3.39 5.46 14.38
CA ALA A 134 4.64 5.10 13.73
C ALA A 134 5.69 6.18 13.99
N ARG A 135 5.27 7.48 13.93
CA ARG A 135 5.93 8.76 14.31
C ARG A 135 6.17 9.06 15.80
N ASN A 136 5.75 8.20 16.71
CA ASN A 136 6.10 8.32 18.13
C ASN A 136 7.05 7.20 18.60
N LEU A 137 7.17 6.11 17.82
CA LEU A 137 7.98 4.93 18.12
C LEU A 137 9.44 4.97 17.62
N GLY A 138 9.91 6.10 17.09
CA GLY A 138 11.20 6.26 16.39
C GLY A 138 11.26 5.68 14.97
N VAL A 139 10.17 5.15 14.41
CA VAL A 139 10.16 4.44 13.11
C VAL A 139 9.74 5.35 11.95
N TRP A 140 10.66 6.20 11.49
CA TRP A 140 10.48 7.06 10.31
C TRP A 140 11.83 7.31 9.64
N HIS A 141 11.82 7.56 8.34
CA HIS A 141 13.01 7.89 7.57
C HIS A 141 13.17 9.42 7.53
N CYS A 142 14.28 9.94 8.07
CA CYS A 142 14.75 11.29 7.77
C CYS A 142 15.73 11.15 6.61
N GLU A 143 15.45 11.82 5.48
CA GLU A 143 16.51 12.22 4.54
C GLU A 143 17.16 13.52 5.02
#